data_AF-A0A3N1D0E3-F1
#
_entry.id   AF-A0A3N1D0E3-F1
#
_cell.length_a   1.000
_cell.length_b   1.000
_cell.length_c   1.000
_cell.angle_alpha   90.00
_cell.angle_beta   90.00
_cell.angle_gamma   90.00
#
_symmetry.space_group_name_H-M   'P 1'
#
loop_
_entity.id
_entity.type
_entity.pdbx_description
1 polymer ?
#
loop_
_entity_poly.entity_id
_entity_poly.type
_entity_poly.pdbx_seq_one_letter_code
_entity_poly.pdbx_strand_id
1 'polypeptide(L)'
;MFSFVSARPLRRAALVAGAASCAAVVLSAPASAAPSQLQLGDTGASVVCLQKGLNLEYSDWTSNSSPLATDGIFGTATRNAVNDHKSWFGLTTDGIFGKGAGDAMISLSYTATANGRTAATTWRNGCASQIPHN
;
A
#
# COMPACT_ATOMS: atom_id res chain seq x y z
N MET A 1 -21.23 24.96 63.54
CA MET A 1 -20.81 26.16 62.79
C MET A 1 -21.14 25.95 61.34
N PHE A 2 -22.09 26.74 60.82
CA PHE A 2 -22.47 26.80 59.41
C PHE A 2 -21.41 27.58 58.62
N SER A 3 -21.08 27.13 57.41
CA SER A 3 -20.70 28.00 56.29
C SER A 3 -21.00 27.32 54.95
N PHE A 4 -21.82 28.01 54.16
CA PHE A 4 -22.25 27.72 52.78
C PHE A 4 -21.23 28.25 51.76
N VAL A 5 -21.48 27.91 50.47
CA VAL A 5 -20.99 28.47 49.17
C VAL A 5 -20.21 27.41 48.39
N SER A 6 -20.54 27.02 47.14
CA SER A 6 -21.08 27.78 46.00
C SER A 6 -21.82 26.84 45.04
N ALA A 7 -23.03 27.20 44.63
CA ALA A 7 -23.71 26.61 43.48
C ALA A 7 -23.25 27.31 42.20
N ARG A 8 -22.92 26.55 41.15
CA ARG A 8 -22.83 27.05 39.78
C ARG A 8 -23.56 26.11 38.80
N PRO A 9 -24.24 26.67 37.79
CA PRO A 9 -25.40 26.05 37.14
C PRO A 9 -25.02 25.07 36.01
N LEU A 10 -25.86 24.05 35.83
CA LEU A 10 -25.90 23.19 34.64
C LEU A 10 -26.54 23.94 33.47
N ARG A 11 -25.82 24.14 32.36
CA ARG A 11 -26.43 24.48 31.06
C ARG A 11 -25.59 23.99 29.88
N ARG A 12 -26.25 23.17 29.04
CA ARG A 12 -26.20 22.99 27.57
C ARG A 12 -26.44 21.50 27.29
N ALA A 13 -27.67 21.03 27.07
CA ALA A 13 -28.55 21.29 25.92
C ALA A 13 -27.83 21.12 24.57
N ALA A 14 -27.97 19.94 23.96
CA ALA A 14 -28.12 19.76 22.51
C ALA A 14 -28.60 18.34 22.21
N LEU A 15 -29.90 18.24 21.91
CA LEU A 15 -30.48 17.18 21.08
C LEU A 15 -29.95 17.34 19.65
N VAL A 16 -29.46 16.27 19.02
CA VAL A 16 -29.71 16.03 17.60
C VAL A 16 -29.91 14.53 17.40
N ALA A 17 -31.14 14.19 17.03
CA ALA A 17 -31.51 12.92 16.43
C ALA A 17 -30.92 12.81 15.02
N GLY A 18 -30.44 11.63 14.64
CA GLY A 18 -30.01 11.37 13.27
C GLY A 18 -29.75 9.90 13.06
N ALA A 19 -30.75 9.19 12.53
CA ALA A 19 -30.58 7.84 12.05
C ALA A 19 -29.53 7.80 10.94
N ALA A 20 -28.55 6.92 11.08
CA ALA A 20 -27.81 6.37 9.96
C ALA A 20 -27.66 4.88 10.24
N SER A 21 -28.71 4.12 9.98
CA SER A 21 -28.56 2.71 9.65
C SER A 21 -27.66 2.68 8.42
N CYS A 22 -26.36 2.45 8.63
CA CYS A 22 -25.42 2.22 7.55
C CYS A 22 -25.98 1.07 6.72
N ALA A 23 -26.50 1.39 5.54
CA ALA A 23 -26.69 0.41 4.50
C ALA A 23 -25.32 -0.26 4.34
N ALA A 24 -25.22 -1.52 4.75
CA ALA A 24 -24.06 -2.33 4.50
C ALA A 24 -24.00 -2.54 2.99
N VAL A 25 -23.36 -1.61 2.28
CA VAL A 25 -22.88 -1.88 0.94
C VAL A 25 -21.76 -2.89 1.16
N VAL A 26 -22.12 -4.16 1.09
CA VAL A 26 -21.14 -5.22 0.88
C VAL A 26 -20.62 -4.99 -0.54
N LEU A 27 -19.66 -4.06 -0.68
CA LEU A 27 -18.76 -4.06 -1.82
C LEU A 27 -17.96 -5.34 -1.65
N SER A 28 -18.50 -6.42 -2.20
CA SER A 28 -17.72 -7.58 -2.59
C SER A 28 -16.71 -7.05 -3.61
N ALA A 29 -15.57 -6.54 -3.11
CA ALA A 29 -14.41 -6.33 -3.95
C ALA A 29 -14.18 -7.68 -4.62
N PRO A 30 -14.09 -7.75 -5.97
CA PRO A 30 -13.62 -8.99 -6.57
C PRO A 30 -12.30 -9.30 -5.87
N ALA A 31 -12.12 -10.54 -5.45
CA ALA A 31 -10.78 -11.06 -5.27
C ALA A 31 -10.13 -10.96 -6.65
N SER A 32 -9.59 -9.78 -6.97
CA SER A 32 -8.89 -9.54 -8.22
C SER A 32 -7.71 -10.48 -8.15
N ALA A 33 -7.84 -11.61 -8.83
CA ALA A 33 -6.73 -12.49 -9.10
C ALA A 33 -5.64 -11.59 -9.65
N ALA A 34 -4.44 -11.64 -9.06
CA ALA A 34 -3.34 -10.82 -9.50
C ALA A 34 -3.20 -10.96 -11.03
N PRO A 35 -3.06 -9.86 -11.76
CA PRO A 35 -2.90 -9.92 -13.20
C PRO A 35 -1.65 -10.73 -13.54
N SER A 36 -1.62 -11.37 -14.71
CA SER A 36 -0.48 -12.19 -15.13
C SER A 36 0.81 -11.38 -15.30
N GLN A 37 0.67 -10.07 -15.56
CA GLN A 37 1.72 -9.08 -15.64
C GLN A 37 1.13 -7.67 -15.41
N LEU A 38 1.97 -6.71 -15.02
CA LEU A 38 1.64 -5.28 -14.95
C LEU A 38 2.56 -4.51 -15.89
N GLN A 39 2.02 -3.56 -16.64
CA GLN A 39 2.74 -2.78 -17.65
C GLN A 39 2.20 -1.35 -17.79
N LEU A 40 2.88 -0.55 -18.60
CA LEU A 40 2.51 0.85 -18.85
C LEU A 40 1.02 0.98 -19.26
N GLY A 41 0.30 1.84 -18.56
CA GLY A 41 -1.12 2.10 -18.78
C GLY A 41 -2.04 1.29 -17.86
N ASP A 42 -1.54 0.26 -17.19
CA ASP A 42 -2.33 -0.47 -16.20
C ASP A 42 -2.65 0.43 -14.99
N THR A 43 -3.81 0.18 -14.38
CA THR A 43 -4.26 0.93 -13.21
C THR A 43 -4.91 0.02 -12.18
N GLY A 44 -5.00 0.49 -10.93
CA GLY A 44 -5.76 -0.17 -9.86
C GLY A 44 -4.91 -0.67 -8.69
N ALA A 45 -5.53 -1.51 -7.86
CA ALA A 45 -4.95 -1.95 -6.58
C ALA A 45 -3.61 -2.71 -6.75
N SER A 46 -3.47 -3.53 -7.80
CA SER A 46 -2.22 -4.22 -8.12
C SER A 46 -1.07 -3.25 -8.39
N VAL A 47 -1.35 -2.14 -9.07
CA VAL A 47 -0.35 -1.10 -9.35
C VAL A 47 -0.01 -0.31 -8.09
N VAL A 48 -1.01 0.01 -7.25
CA VAL A 48 -0.77 0.59 -5.91
C VAL A 48 0.18 -0.30 -5.11
N CYS A 49 -0.09 -1.61 -5.09
CA CYS A 49 0.74 -2.56 -4.37
C CYS A 49 2.14 -2.68 -4.95
N LEU A 50 2.29 -2.69 -6.28
CA LEU A 50 3.59 -2.62 -6.96
C LEU A 50 4.38 -1.36 -6.55
N GLN A 51 3.76 -0.17 -6.63
CA GLN A 51 4.40 1.10 -6.28
C GLN A 51 4.86 1.14 -4.82
N LYS A 52 4.05 0.60 -3.90
CA LYS A 52 4.45 0.47 -2.49
C LYS A 52 5.63 -0.49 -2.32
N GLY A 53 5.64 -1.60 -3.04
CA GLY A 53 6.74 -2.58 -2.98
C GLY A 53 8.05 -1.96 -3.46
N LEU A 54 8.01 -1.33 -4.64
CA LEU A 54 9.15 -0.60 -5.19
C LEU A 54 9.64 0.49 -4.22
N ASN A 55 8.76 1.31 -3.64
CA ASN A 55 9.17 2.33 -2.67
C ASN A 55 9.90 1.76 -1.43
N LEU A 56 9.55 0.54 -1.00
CA LEU A 56 10.27 -0.13 0.08
C LEU A 56 11.68 -0.55 -0.36
N GLU A 57 11.82 -1.16 -1.54
CA GLU A 57 13.11 -1.62 -2.07
C GLU A 57 14.04 -0.46 -2.42
N TYR A 58 13.50 0.61 -3.02
CA TYR A 58 14.26 1.81 -3.36
C TYR A 58 14.86 2.52 -2.16
N SER A 59 14.17 2.48 -1.01
CA SER A 59 14.68 3.08 0.23
C SER A 59 15.98 2.44 0.72
N ASP A 60 16.29 1.22 0.26
CA ASP A 60 17.52 0.50 0.60
C ASP A 60 18.66 0.71 -0.40
N TRP A 61 18.34 0.86 -1.68
CA TRP A 61 19.35 0.90 -2.73
C TRP A 61 19.91 2.30 -2.99
N THR A 62 19.15 3.35 -2.67
CA THR A 62 19.52 4.71 -3.05
C THR A 62 19.01 5.71 -2.04
N SER A 63 19.95 6.43 -1.42
CA SER A 63 19.68 7.55 -0.51
C SER A 63 19.09 8.79 -1.21
N ASN A 64 18.95 8.75 -2.54
CA ASN A 64 18.62 9.92 -3.37
C ASN A 64 17.45 9.69 -4.35
N SER A 65 16.70 8.60 -4.18
CA SER A 65 15.52 8.35 -5.02
C SER A 65 14.28 8.99 -4.42
N SER A 66 13.67 9.90 -5.17
CA SER A 66 12.32 10.36 -4.85
C SER A 66 11.37 9.15 -4.84
N PRO A 67 10.54 9.00 -3.79
CA PRO A 67 9.56 7.93 -3.75
C PRO A 67 8.59 8.09 -4.94
N LEU A 68 8.21 6.95 -5.53
CA LEU A 68 7.16 6.90 -6.52
C LEU A 68 5.84 7.37 -5.91
N ALA A 69 5.08 8.14 -6.69
CA ALA A 69 3.68 8.38 -6.37
C ALA A 69 2.95 7.04 -6.30
N THR A 70 2.22 6.82 -5.20
CA THR A 70 1.37 5.63 -5.03
C THR A 70 -0.06 5.99 -5.47
N ASP A 71 -0.21 6.28 -6.75
CA ASP A 71 -1.46 6.73 -7.37
C ASP A 71 -2.26 5.58 -8.01
N GLY A 72 -1.69 4.38 -8.06
CA GLY A 72 -2.29 3.23 -8.72
C GLY A 72 -2.27 3.33 -10.25
N ILE A 73 -1.39 4.17 -10.82
CA ILE A 73 -1.23 4.34 -12.26
C ILE A 73 0.17 3.86 -12.67
N PHE A 74 0.21 2.91 -13.59
CA PHE A 74 1.47 2.42 -14.12
C PHE A 74 1.92 3.38 -15.21
N GLY A 75 2.51 4.49 -14.78
CA GLY A 75 3.10 5.51 -15.65
C GLY A 75 4.58 5.25 -15.98
N THR A 76 5.20 6.22 -16.64
CA THR A 76 6.64 6.18 -16.97
C THR A 76 7.53 6.04 -15.75
N ALA A 77 7.19 6.70 -14.63
CA ALA A 77 7.94 6.58 -13.38
C ALA A 77 7.91 5.14 -12.84
N THR A 78 6.72 4.52 -12.78
CA THR A 78 6.54 3.12 -12.37
C THR A 78 7.29 2.16 -13.29
N ARG A 79 7.22 2.37 -14.62
CA ARG A 79 7.96 1.57 -15.60
C ARG A 79 9.47 1.63 -15.40
N ASN A 80 10.01 2.83 -15.21
CA ASN A 80 11.44 3.00 -14.95
C ASN A 80 11.82 2.27 -13.65
N ALA A 81 10.96 2.35 -12.65
CA ALA A 81 11.23 1.68 -11.39
C ALA A 81 11.20 0.15 -11.45
N VAL A 82 10.31 -0.40 -12.27
CA VAL A 82 10.29 -1.82 -12.62
C VAL A 82 11.58 -2.22 -13.34
N ASN A 83 12.08 -1.39 -14.25
CA ASN A 83 13.32 -1.68 -14.96
C ASN A 83 14.53 -1.69 -14.04
N ASP A 84 14.64 -0.74 -13.10
CA ASP A 84 15.73 -0.76 -12.13
C ASP A 84 15.65 -2.00 -11.26
N HIS A 85 14.46 -2.32 -10.71
CA HIS A 85 14.24 -3.56 -9.95
C HIS A 85 14.73 -4.79 -10.73
N LYS A 86 14.27 -4.93 -11.98
CA LYS A 86 14.67 -6.04 -12.85
C LYS A 86 16.18 -6.04 -13.12
N SER A 87 16.80 -4.87 -13.31
CA SER A 87 18.24 -4.73 -13.48
C SER A 87 19.02 -5.22 -12.26
N TRP A 88 18.59 -4.88 -11.05
CA TRP A 88 19.18 -5.35 -9.79
C TRP A 88 19.12 -6.87 -9.65
N PHE A 89 18.06 -7.51 -10.16
CA PHE A 89 17.89 -8.95 -10.15
C PHE A 89 18.44 -9.68 -11.38
N GLY A 90 19.09 -8.97 -12.32
CA GLY A 90 19.59 -9.56 -13.56
C GLY A 90 18.49 -10.07 -14.49
N LEU A 91 17.28 -9.51 -14.40
CA LEU A 91 16.13 -9.81 -15.24
C LEU A 91 16.08 -8.84 -16.44
N THR A 92 15.40 -9.25 -17.51
CA THR A 92 15.21 -8.43 -18.72
C THR A 92 14.45 -7.13 -18.41
N THR A 93 14.98 -5.95 -18.77
CA THR A 93 14.36 -4.64 -18.50
C THR A 93 13.39 -4.21 -19.60
N ASP A 94 12.36 -5.03 -19.85
CA ASP A 94 11.31 -4.81 -20.87
C ASP A 94 10.18 -3.85 -20.42
N GLY A 95 10.22 -3.31 -19.21
CA GLY A 95 9.20 -2.42 -18.67
C GLY A 95 7.93 -3.12 -18.18
N ILE A 96 7.91 -4.46 -18.17
CA ILE A 96 6.80 -5.28 -17.72
C ILE A 96 7.17 -5.95 -16.39
N PHE A 97 6.27 -5.84 -15.42
CA PHE A 97 6.37 -6.51 -14.13
C PHE A 97 5.57 -7.81 -14.18
N GLY A 98 6.26 -8.92 -14.46
CA GLY A 98 5.69 -10.27 -14.48
C GLY A 98 6.08 -11.10 -13.26
N LYS A 99 5.72 -12.39 -13.27
CA LYS A 99 5.93 -13.32 -12.13
C LYS A 99 7.36 -13.31 -11.59
N GLY A 100 8.36 -13.46 -12.44
CA GLY A 100 9.76 -13.50 -11.99
C GLY A 100 10.22 -12.22 -11.29
N ALA A 101 9.69 -11.05 -11.69
CA ALA A 101 9.98 -9.79 -10.99
C ALA A 101 9.26 -9.72 -9.64
N GLY A 102 8.03 -10.22 -9.54
CA GLY A 102 7.29 -10.30 -8.29
C GLY A 102 7.86 -11.33 -7.30
N ASP A 103 8.33 -12.48 -7.79
CA ASP A 103 9.01 -13.48 -6.96
C ASP A 103 10.28 -12.89 -6.31
N ALA A 104 11.06 -12.13 -7.08
CA ALA A 104 12.23 -11.41 -6.58
C ALA A 104 11.84 -10.39 -5.49
N MET A 105 10.80 -9.59 -5.72
CA MET A 105 10.28 -8.62 -4.76
C MET A 105 9.78 -9.28 -3.47
N ILE A 106 9.08 -10.41 -3.59
CA ILE A 106 8.60 -11.18 -2.43
C ILE A 106 9.79 -11.73 -1.64
N SER A 107 10.79 -12.28 -2.32
CA SER A 107 12.02 -12.78 -1.68
C SER A 107 12.75 -11.68 -0.89
N LEU A 108 12.87 -10.48 -1.47
CA LEU A 108 13.39 -9.32 -0.73
C LEU A 108 12.53 -8.95 0.46
N SER A 109 11.20 -8.97 0.33
CA SER A 109 10.29 -8.66 1.44
C SER A 109 10.48 -9.61 2.63
N TYR A 110 10.78 -10.89 2.37
CA TYR A 110 11.10 -11.87 3.41
C TYR A 110 12.41 -11.52 4.12
N THR A 111 13.46 -11.21 3.34
CA THR A 111 14.77 -10.82 3.89
C THR A 111 14.67 -9.53 4.70
N ALA A 112 13.95 -8.53 4.18
CA ALA A 112 13.68 -7.27 4.88
C ALA A 112 12.91 -7.49 6.19
N THR A 113 11.96 -8.43 6.21
CA THR A 113 11.21 -8.80 7.42
C THR A 113 12.10 -9.48 8.45
N ALA A 114 12.99 -10.38 8.02
CA ALA A 114 13.97 -11.00 8.91
C ALA A 114 14.91 -9.97 9.56
N ASN A 115 15.21 -8.88 8.84
CA ASN A 115 15.97 -7.73 9.33
C ASN A 115 15.13 -6.73 10.16
N GLY A 116 13.89 -7.06 10.54
CA GLY A 116 13.05 -6.25 11.41
C GLY A 116 12.28 -5.11 10.73
N ARG A 117 12.21 -5.06 9.39
CA ARG A 117 11.42 -4.04 8.68
C ARG A 117 9.94 -4.35 8.75
N THR A 118 9.23 -3.64 9.62
CA THR A 118 7.77 -3.77 9.78
C THR A 118 7.01 -3.39 8.50
N ALA A 119 7.49 -2.41 7.75
CA ALA A 119 6.87 -1.97 6.50
C ALA A 119 6.85 -3.08 5.42
N ALA A 120 7.89 -3.92 5.35
CA ALA A 120 7.94 -5.08 4.46
C ALA A 120 6.92 -6.15 4.86
N THR A 121 6.70 -6.36 6.17
CA THR A 121 5.67 -7.27 6.68
C THR A 121 4.27 -6.77 6.35
N THR A 122 4.00 -5.48 6.58
CA THR A 122 2.70 -4.87 6.25
C THR A 122 2.41 -4.95 4.76
N TRP A 123 3.41 -4.67 3.92
CA TRP A 123 3.26 -4.81 2.48
C TRP A 123 3.00 -6.27 2.09
N ARG A 124 3.76 -7.24 2.60
CA ARG A 124 3.56 -8.65 2.26
C ARG A 124 2.15 -9.13 2.61
N ASN A 125 1.66 -8.80 3.81
CA ASN A 125 0.35 -9.25 4.28
C ASN A 125 -0.83 -8.57 3.54
N GLY A 126 -0.63 -7.37 2.97
CA GLY A 126 -1.70 -6.61 2.32
C GLY A 126 -1.62 -6.52 0.80
N CYS A 127 -0.44 -6.74 0.21
CA CYS A 127 -0.15 -6.41 -1.19
C CYS A 127 0.55 -7.50 -1.99
N ALA A 128 1.26 -8.46 -1.36
CA ALA A 128 1.96 -9.50 -2.11
C ALA A 128 0.99 -10.33 -2.97
N SER A 129 -0.22 -10.61 -2.47
CA SER A 129 -1.25 -11.34 -3.21
C SER A 129 -1.81 -10.60 -4.43
N GLN A 130 -1.53 -9.30 -4.59
CA GLN A 130 -2.07 -8.45 -5.65
C GLN A 130 -1.11 -8.28 -6.84
N ILE A 131 0.15 -8.69 -6.70
CA ILE A 131 1.17 -8.60 -7.75
C ILE A 131 1.39 -9.97 -8.41
N PRO A 132 1.85 -10.02 -9.67
CA PRO A 132 2.19 -11.29 -10.31
C PRO A 132 3.37 -11.96 -9.62
N HIS A 133 3.17 -13.16 -9.09
CA HIS A 133 4.18 -14.05 -8.49
C HIS A 133 3.72 -15.51 -8.67
N ASN A 134 4.55 -16.47 -8.29
CA ASN A 134 4.25 -17.90 -8.36
C ASN A 134 3.84 -18.52 -7.02
#